data_AF-B9JQF9-F1
#
_entry.id   AF-B9JQF9-F1
#
_cell.length_a   1.000
_cell.length_b   1.000
_cell.length_c   1.000
_cell.angle_alpha   90.00
_cell.angle_beta   90.00
_cell.angle_gamma   90.00
#
_symmetry.space_group_name_H-M   'P 1'
#
loop_
_entity.id
_entity.type
_entity.pdbx_description
1 polymer ?
#
loop_
_entity_poly.entity_id
_entity_poly.type
_entity_poly.pdbx_seq_one_letter_code
_entity_poly.pdbx_strand_id
1 'polypeptide(L)'
;MTLGTSAYEALANRSVDFTLEILTWEGVQAELSGAKLKEFKYSDFGVPEQYTTVIVSSDAYLKGNPDTAKAFLAAVRKGYAFAADILIAANPDVLTDRALVHASSKLLSDEHYLRGQDGAIGTFDRNKVAAVGDYLFKAGILLDQNGKPLTTEPDFSTYVSNDYLPVN
;
A
#
# COMPACT_ATOMS: atom_id res chain seq x y z
N MET A 1 -1.76 24.01 3.83
CA MET A 1 -1.98 22.56 4.01
C MET A 1 -1.39 21.90 2.77
N THR A 2 -0.15 21.41 2.83
CA THR A 2 0.56 20.89 1.66
C THR A 2 0.65 19.38 1.77
N LEU A 3 -0.23 18.69 1.06
CA LEU A 3 -0.06 17.27 0.75
C LEU A 3 0.97 17.17 -0.37
N GLY A 4 2.22 16.82 -0.05
CA GLY A 4 3.16 16.04 -0.86
C GLY A 4 3.53 16.41 -2.31
N THR A 5 2.83 17.30 -3.02
CA THR A 5 3.08 17.59 -4.45
C THR A 5 4.42 18.26 -4.70
N SER A 6 5.04 18.83 -3.65
CA SER A 6 6.29 19.59 -3.78
C SER A 6 7.48 18.74 -4.20
N ALA A 7 7.51 17.43 -3.92
CA ALA A 7 8.65 16.58 -4.27
C ALA A 7 8.75 16.33 -5.79
N TYR A 8 7.61 16.20 -6.47
CA TYR A 8 7.56 15.98 -7.92
C TYR A 8 7.66 17.28 -8.71
N GLU A 9 7.06 18.37 -8.22
CA GLU A 9 7.34 19.70 -8.75
C GLU A 9 8.84 20.02 -8.65
N ALA A 10 9.47 19.66 -7.53
CA ALA A 10 10.91 19.77 -7.35
C ALA A 10 11.69 18.89 -8.33
N LEU A 11 11.22 17.68 -8.66
CA LEU A 11 11.86 16.85 -9.68
C LEU A 11 11.68 17.46 -11.09
N ALA A 12 10.47 17.88 -11.43
CA ALA A 12 10.13 18.45 -12.72
C ALA A 12 10.86 19.78 -12.98
N ASN A 13 11.00 20.62 -11.94
CA ASN A 13 11.74 21.87 -12.01
C ASN A 13 13.25 21.72 -11.74
N ARG A 14 13.73 20.48 -11.51
CA ARG A 14 15.13 20.12 -11.27
C ARG A 14 15.74 20.69 -9.98
N SER A 15 14.93 20.96 -8.96
CA SER A 15 15.42 21.26 -7.60
C SER A 15 15.90 20.01 -6.85
N VAL A 16 15.51 18.81 -7.28
CA VAL A 16 16.02 17.52 -6.79
C VAL A 16 16.31 16.59 -7.96
N ASP A 17 17.24 15.64 -7.76
CA ASP A 17 17.61 14.66 -8.79
C ASP A 17 16.75 13.40 -8.78
N PHE A 18 16.13 13.06 -7.64
CA PHE A 18 15.24 11.91 -7.48
C PHE A 18 14.20 12.16 -6.38
N THR A 19 13.09 11.43 -6.45
CA THR A 19 12.02 11.42 -5.44
C THR A 19 11.53 9.99 -5.22
N LEU A 20 10.82 9.79 -4.11
CA LEU A 20 10.03 8.58 -3.87
C LEU A 20 8.68 8.71 -4.58
N GLU A 21 8.36 7.72 -5.41
CA GLU A 21 7.16 7.69 -6.24
C GLU A 21 6.09 6.72 -5.69
N ILE A 22 4.80 7.07 -5.81
CA ILE A 22 3.72 6.08 -5.76
C ILE A 22 3.37 5.73 -7.21
N LEU A 23 3.94 4.63 -7.71
CA LEU A 23 3.82 4.20 -9.12
C LEU A 23 2.39 4.25 -9.65
N THR A 24 1.43 3.82 -8.84
CA THR A 24 0.01 3.73 -9.22
C THR A 24 -0.68 5.09 -9.36
N TRP A 25 -0.03 6.18 -9.00
CA TRP A 25 -0.58 7.53 -9.15
C TRP A 25 0.36 8.41 -9.96
N GLU A 26 1.53 8.74 -9.42
CA GLU A 26 2.45 9.66 -10.10
C GLU A 26 3.14 9.03 -11.30
N GLY A 27 3.41 7.73 -11.28
CA GLY A 27 3.97 7.01 -12.44
C GLY A 27 2.99 7.00 -13.60
N VAL A 28 1.73 6.67 -13.32
CA VAL A 28 0.65 6.77 -14.30
C VAL A 28 0.48 8.21 -14.81
N GLN A 29 0.55 9.22 -13.95
CA GLN A 29 0.46 10.62 -14.36
C GLN A 29 1.65 11.03 -15.26
N ALA A 30 2.86 10.57 -14.93
CA ALA A 30 4.06 10.80 -15.72
C ALA A 30 3.94 10.16 -17.12
N GLU A 31 3.46 8.92 -17.20
CA GLU A 31 3.19 8.25 -18.48
C GLU A 31 2.14 9.00 -19.31
N LEU A 32 1.02 9.38 -18.69
CA LEU A 32 -0.07 10.11 -19.36
C LEU A 32 0.37 11.49 -19.87
N SER A 33 1.29 12.15 -19.16
CA SER A 33 1.84 13.46 -19.55
C SER A 33 3.05 13.36 -20.48
N GLY A 34 3.54 12.15 -20.78
CA GLY A 34 4.71 11.92 -21.63
C GLY A 34 6.04 12.33 -20.97
N ALA A 35 6.08 12.41 -19.64
CA ALA A 35 7.30 12.69 -18.90
C ALA A 35 8.30 11.55 -19.08
N LYS A 36 9.57 11.90 -19.32
CA LYS A 36 10.66 10.93 -19.48
C LYS A 36 11.32 10.68 -18.14
N LEU A 37 10.71 9.85 -17.31
CA LEU A 37 11.27 9.44 -16.02
C LEU A 37 12.05 8.13 -16.16
N LYS A 38 13.02 7.94 -15.26
CA LYS A 38 13.70 6.67 -15.07
C LYS A 38 13.31 6.14 -13.70
N GLU A 39 12.67 4.98 -13.68
CA GLU A 39 12.21 4.33 -12.47
C GLU A 39 13.18 3.25 -12.00
N PHE A 40 13.23 3.07 -10.68
CA PHE A 40 14.00 2.03 -10.01
C PHE A 40 13.10 1.35 -8.97
N LYS A 41 12.73 0.09 -9.21
CA LYS A 41 11.92 -0.67 -8.25
C LYS A 41 12.82 -1.18 -7.12
N TYR A 42 12.42 -0.99 -5.87
CA TYR A 42 13.23 -1.41 -4.72
C TYR A 42 13.54 -2.91 -4.71
N SER A 43 12.61 -3.72 -5.22
CA SER A 43 12.77 -5.17 -5.37
C SER A 43 13.91 -5.58 -6.30
N ASP A 44 14.25 -4.75 -7.31
CA ASP A 44 15.40 -4.99 -8.17
C ASP A 44 16.74 -4.84 -7.43
N PHE A 45 16.71 -4.23 -6.23
CA PHE A 45 17.87 -3.94 -5.39
C PHE A 45 17.82 -4.64 -4.03
N GLY A 46 17.06 -5.74 -3.93
CA GLY A 46 17.06 -6.62 -2.76
C GLY A 46 16.14 -6.21 -1.62
N VAL A 47 15.32 -5.16 -1.80
CA VAL A 47 14.25 -4.85 -0.84
C VAL A 47 13.06 -5.78 -1.10
N PRO A 48 12.59 -6.56 -0.12
CA PRO A 48 11.43 -7.41 -0.31
C PRO A 48 10.20 -6.59 -0.73
N GLU A 49 9.32 -7.19 -1.53
CA GLU A 49 8.04 -6.55 -1.80
C GLU A 49 7.26 -6.33 -0.50
N GLN A 50 6.59 -5.18 -0.39
CA GLN A 50 5.87 -4.79 0.81
C GLN A 50 4.43 -4.40 0.50
N TYR A 51 3.59 -4.41 1.53
CA TYR A 51 2.28 -3.76 1.49
C TYR A 51 2.48 -2.27 1.74
N THR A 52 2.16 -1.43 0.76
CA THR A 52 2.33 0.03 0.86
C THR A 52 1.22 0.71 1.66
N THR A 53 0.03 0.12 1.65
CA THR A 53 -1.15 0.61 2.39
C THR A 53 -1.84 -0.54 3.09
N VAL A 54 -2.14 -0.37 4.38
CA VAL A 54 -2.79 -1.39 5.21
C VAL A 54 -3.86 -0.76 6.11
N ILE A 55 -4.86 -1.55 6.49
CA ILE A 55 -5.84 -1.18 7.52
C ILE A 55 -5.34 -1.73 8.85
N VAL A 56 -5.26 -0.87 9.87
CA VAL A 56 -4.73 -1.22 11.19
C VAL A 56 -5.80 -1.02 12.26
N SER A 57 -5.82 -1.91 13.25
CA SER A 57 -6.63 -1.78 14.46
C SER A 57 -5.81 -2.26 15.66
N SER A 58 -6.25 -1.94 16.88
CA SER A 58 -5.63 -2.44 18.09
C SER A 58 -6.17 -3.83 18.45
N ASP A 59 -5.32 -4.67 19.05
CA ASP A 59 -5.73 -5.97 19.58
C ASP A 59 -6.91 -5.86 20.56
N ALA A 60 -6.92 -4.82 21.40
CA ALA A 60 -7.99 -4.58 22.35
C ALA A 60 -9.34 -4.36 21.64
N TYR A 61 -9.36 -3.58 20.56
CA TYR A 61 -10.57 -3.36 19.79
C TYR A 61 -11.03 -4.64 19.08
N LEU A 62 -10.10 -5.33 18.41
CA LEU A 62 -10.40 -6.55 17.66
C LEU A 62 -10.92 -7.68 18.55
N LYS A 63 -10.40 -7.83 19.77
CA LYS A 63 -10.89 -8.81 20.76
C LYS A 63 -12.24 -8.41 21.36
N GLY A 64 -12.46 -7.12 21.60
CA GLY A 64 -13.71 -6.61 22.16
C GLY A 64 -14.87 -6.53 21.15
N ASN A 65 -14.57 -6.40 19.86
CA ASN A 65 -15.55 -6.15 18.81
C ASN A 65 -15.35 -7.03 17.55
N PRO A 66 -15.21 -8.36 17.70
CA PRO A 66 -14.84 -9.23 16.58
C PRO A 66 -15.87 -9.22 15.44
N ASP A 67 -17.16 -9.19 15.75
CA ASP A 67 -18.22 -9.21 14.74
C ASP A 67 -18.30 -7.88 13.99
N THR A 68 -18.13 -6.75 14.69
CA THR A 68 -18.05 -5.43 14.07
C THR A 68 -16.86 -5.33 13.13
N ALA A 69 -15.68 -5.82 13.55
CA ALA A 69 -14.48 -5.83 12.72
C ALA A 69 -14.69 -6.67 11.44
N LYS A 70 -15.28 -7.86 11.56
CA LYS A 70 -15.62 -8.71 10.41
C LYS A 70 -16.62 -8.06 9.47
N ALA A 71 -17.68 -7.45 10.01
CA ALA A 71 -18.69 -6.76 9.22
C ALA A 71 -18.09 -5.56 8.47
N PHE A 72 -17.22 -4.79 9.13
CA PHE A 72 -16.49 -3.68 8.51
C PHE A 72 -15.61 -4.16 7.36
N LEU A 73 -14.76 -5.18 7.59
CA LEU A 73 -13.87 -5.71 6.56
C LEU A 73 -14.64 -6.34 5.39
N ALA A 74 -15.80 -6.94 5.65
CA ALA A 74 -16.70 -7.42 4.60
C ALA A 74 -17.25 -6.29 3.72
N ALA A 75 -17.67 -5.18 4.32
CA ALA A 75 -18.14 -4.01 3.57
C ALA A 75 -17.00 -3.37 2.76
N VAL A 76 -15.81 -3.22 3.36
CA VAL A 76 -14.62 -2.68 2.70
C VAL A 76 -14.21 -3.55 1.50
N ARG A 77 -14.13 -4.87 1.68
CA ARG A 77 -13.78 -5.81 0.60
C ARG A 77 -14.75 -5.70 -0.59
N LYS A 78 -16.05 -5.62 -0.31
CA LYS A 78 -17.06 -5.38 -1.35
C LYS A 78 -16.82 -4.04 -2.06
N GLY A 79 -16.61 -2.95 -1.31
CA GLY A 79 -16.33 -1.64 -1.88
C GLY A 79 -15.16 -1.67 -2.87
N TYR A 80 -14.04 -2.28 -2.48
CA TYR A 80 -12.87 -2.45 -3.35
C TYR A 80 -13.16 -3.28 -4.62
N ALA A 81 -14.04 -4.29 -4.53
CA ALA A 81 -14.43 -5.08 -5.70
C ALA A 81 -15.23 -4.29 -6.75
N PHE A 82 -15.86 -3.18 -6.36
CA PHE A 82 -16.68 -2.33 -7.26
C PHE A 82 -16.03 -0.97 -7.57
N ALA A 83 -14.78 -0.75 -7.16
CA ALA A 83 -14.25 0.59 -6.90
C ALA A 83 -14.07 1.50 -8.12
N ALA A 84 -13.66 1.02 -9.30
CA ALA A 84 -13.20 1.94 -10.37
C ALA A 84 -14.27 2.97 -10.80
N ASP A 85 -15.47 2.53 -11.15
CA ASP A 85 -16.54 3.45 -11.61
C ASP A 85 -17.28 4.12 -10.45
N ILE A 86 -17.45 3.42 -9.33
CA ILE A 86 -18.13 3.97 -8.14
C ILE A 86 -17.30 5.08 -7.49
N LEU A 87 -15.97 4.93 -7.44
CA LEU A 87 -15.09 5.89 -6.79
C LEU A 87 -15.16 7.27 -7.47
N ILE A 88 -15.18 7.30 -8.81
CA ILE A 88 -15.35 8.53 -9.60
C ILE A 88 -16.74 9.12 -9.40
N ALA A 89 -17.79 8.30 -9.41
CA ALA A 89 -19.16 8.76 -9.22
C ALA A 89 -19.42 9.32 -7.81
N ALA A 90 -18.78 8.74 -6.79
CA ALA A 90 -18.94 9.15 -5.39
C ALA A 90 -18.12 10.39 -5.00
N ASN A 91 -17.04 10.69 -5.75
CA ASN A 91 -16.12 11.80 -5.43
C ASN A 91 -15.88 12.73 -6.63
N PRO A 92 -16.95 13.26 -7.28
CA PRO A 92 -16.82 14.01 -8.53
C PRO A 92 -15.98 15.29 -8.39
N ASP A 93 -15.96 15.88 -7.18
CA ASP A 93 -15.24 17.13 -6.91
C ASP A 93 -13.76 16.92 -6.55
N VAL A 94 -13.38 15.69 -6.16
CA VAL A 94 -12.02 15.37 -5.71
C VAL A 94 -11.24 14.62 -6.79
N LEU A 95 -11.91 13.78 -7.58
CA LEU A 95 -11.31 12.95 -8.62
C LEU A 95 -11.64 13.50 -10.01
N THR A 96 -11.16 14.71 -10.29
CA THR A 96 -11.49 15.45 -11.52
C THR A 96 -10.75 14.94 -12.76
N ASP A 97 -9.57 14.34 -12.59
CA ASP A 97 -8.83 13.68 -13.68
C ASP A 97 -9.27 12.22 -13.84
N ARG A 98 -10.33 12.01 -14.61
CA ARG A 98 -10.89 10.68 -14.87
C ARG A 98 -9.90 9.76 -15.58
N ALA A 99 -9.06 10.28 -16.48
CA ALA A 99 -8.12 9.47 -17.25
C ALA A 99 -7.06 8.87 -16.30
N LEU A 100 -6.53 9.70 -15.40
CA LEU A 100 -5.62 9.25 -14.35
C LEU A 100 -6.26 8.19 -13.44
N VAL A 101 -7.49 8.42 -12.97
CA VAL A 101 -8.17 7.47 -12.06
C VAL A 101 -8.42 6.12 -12.74
N HIS A 102 -8.85 6.12 -14.00
CA HIS A 102 -9.08 4.88 -14.75
C HIS A 102 -7.76 4.14 -15.03
N ALA A 103 -6.71 4.84 -15.45
CA ALA A 103 -5.40 4.23 -15.70
C ALA A 103 -4.76 3.68 -14.41
N SER A 104 -4.85 4.43 -13.30
CA SER A 104 -4.43 4.00 -11.96
C SER A 104 -5.18 2.74 -11.51
N SER A 105 -6.52 2.74 -11.64
CA SER A 105 -7.35 1.59 -11.29
C SER A 105 -7.02 0.35 -12.12
N LYS A 106 -6.71 0.54 -13.41
CA LYS A 106 -6.26 -0.54 -14.29
C LYS A 106 -4.93 -1.11 -13.82
N LEU A 107 -3.93 -0.26 -13.54
CA LEU A 107 -2.62 -0.70 -13.05
C LEU A 107 -2.74 -1.47 -11.72
N LEU A 108 -3.53 -0.95 -10.77
CA LEU A 108 -3.80 -1.62 -9.49
C LEU A 108 -4.38 -3.03 -9.66
N SER A 109 -5.19 -3.24 -10.71
CA SER A 109 -5.79 -4.53 -11.02
C SER A 109 -4.81 -5.45 -11.77
N ASP A 110 -4.15 -4.95 -12.80
CA ASP A 110 -3.27 -5.73 -13.68
C ASP A 110 -1.99 -6.19 -12.95
N GLU A 111 -1.42 -5.34 -12.11
CA GLU A 111 -0.21 -5.63 -11.31
C GLU A 111 -0.53 -6.28 -9.95
N HIS A 112 -1.78 -6.71 -9.75
CA HIS A 112 -2.22 -7.42 -8.55
C HIS A 112 -2.01 -6.67 -7.21
N TYR A 113 -1.95 -5.34 -7.24
CA TYR A 113 -1.84 -4.51 -6.02
C TYR A 113 -3.15 -4.45 -5.24
N LEU A 114 -4.30 -4.55 -5.91
CA LEU A 114 -5.62 -4.56 -5.27
C LEU A 114 -6.15 -5.97 -5.02
N ARG A 115 -5.98 -6.85 -5.99
CA ARG A 115 -6.49 -8.22 -6.00
C ARG A 115 -5.35 -9.18 -6.28
N GLY A 116 -5.11 -10.10 -5.36
CA GLY A 116 -4.11 -11.14 -5.51
C GLY A 116 -4.39 -12.04 -6.72
N GLN A 117 -3.39 -12.82 -7.13
CA GLN A 117 -3.50 -13.75 -8.26
C GLN A 117 -4.59 -14.81 -8.07
N ASP A 118 -4.88 -15.16 -6.81
CA ASP A 118 -5.96 -16.06 -6.40
C ASP A 118 -7.35 -15.39 -6.40
N GLY A 119 -7.41 -14.10 -6.75
CA GLY A 119 -8.63 -13.31 -6.75
C GLY A 119 -8.99 -12.70 -5.40
N ALA A 120 -8.23 -12.97 -4.33
CA ALA A 120 -8.51 -12.44 -3.00
C ALA A 120 -8.17 -10.95 -2.89
N ILE A 121 -8.98 -10.21 -2.11
CA ILE A 121 -8.74 -8.79 -1.82
C ILE A 121 -8.47 -8.65 -0.32
N GLY A 122 -7.32 -8.08 0.03
CA GLY A 122 -6.96 -7.77 1.41
C GLY A 122 -6.47 -8.94 2.27
N THR A 123 -6.24 -10.12 1.69
CA THR A 123 -5.55 -11.21 2.43
C THR A 123 -4.07 -10.90 2.53
N PHE A 124 -3.53 -10.93 3.76
CA PHE A 124 -2.09 -10.84 3.97
C PHE A 124 -1.40 -12.17 3.64
N ASP A 125 -0.34 -12.09 2.85
CA ASP A 125 0.69 -13.11 2.75
C ASP A 125 1.68 -12.92 3.91
N ARG A 126 1.65 -13.87 4.85
CA ARG A 126 2.52 -13.84 6.03
C ARG A 126 4.00 -13.98 5.69
N ASN A 127 4.34 -14.65 4.59
CA ASN A 127 5.74 -14.77 4.16
C ASN A 127 6.25 -13.43 3.64
N LYS A 128 5.42 -12.68 2.91
CA LYS A 128 5.75 -11.32 2.46
C LYS A 128 5.99 -10.38 3.64
N VAL A 129 5.13 -10.44 4.66
CA VAL A 129 5.30 -9.66 5.91
C VAL A 129 6.58 -10.07 6.64
N ALA A 130 6.83 -11.37 6.77
CA ALA A 130 8.03 -11.88 7.41
C ALA A 130 9.31 -11.44 6.69
N ALA A 131 9.32 -11.48 5.36
CA ALA A 131 10.48 -11.06 4.55
C ALA A 131 10.84 -9.59 4.77
N VAL A 132 9.84 -8.70 4.82
CA VAL A 132 10.07 -7.27 5.14
C VAL A 132 10.63 -7.13 6.55
N GLY A 133 10.05 -7.80 7.54
CA GLY A 133 10.54 -7.75 8.92
C GLY A 133 11.98 -8.24 9.06
N ASP A 134 12.31 -9.38 8.45
CA ASP A 134 13.66 -9.95 8.39
C ASP A 134 14.65 -8.97 7.73
N TYR A 135 14.27 -8.38 6.59
CA TYR A 135 15.09 -7.37 5.92
C TYR A 135 15.41 -6.16 6.83
N LEU A 136 14.40 -5.62 7.53
CA LEU A 136 14.59 -4.50 8.44
C LEU A 136 15.43 -4.89 9.67
N PHE A 137 15.25 -6.12 10.19
CA PHE A 137 16.03 -6.67 11.29
C PHE A 137 17.51 -6.81 10.90
N LYS A 138 17.79 -7.43 9.75
CA LYS A 138 19.16 -7.58 9.20
C LYS A 138 19.83 -6.25 8.91
N ALA A 139 19.07 -5.23 8.54
CA ALA A 139 19.57 -3.87 8.37
C ALA A 139 19.92 -3.17 9.70
N GLY A 140 19.54 -3.74 10.85
CA GLY A 140 19.87 -3.22 12.18
C GLY A 140 19.09 -1.95 12.58
N ILE A 141 17.97 -1.67 11.92
CA ILE A 141 17.19 -0.44 12.11
C ILE A 141 15.96 -0.60 12.99
N LEU A 142 15.63 -1.84 13.41
CA LEU A 142 14.55 -2.08 14.34
C LEU A 142 15.02 -1.83 15.77
N LEU A 143 14.31 -0.96 16.48
CA LEU A 143 14.66 -0.52 17.83
C LEU A 143 13.62 -1.00 18.85
N ASP A 144 14.08 -1.26 20.08
CA ASP A 144 13.22 -1.46 21.23
C ASP A 144 12.62 -0.13 21.75
N GLN A 145 11.78 -0.22 22.78
CA GLN A 145 11.15 0.94 23.42
C GLN A 145 12.15 1.95 24.05
N ASN A 146 13.41 1.56 24.24
CA ASN A 146 14.47 2.41 24.76
C ASN A 146 15.40 2.94 23.66
N GLY A 147 15.08 2.70 22.38
CA GLY A 147 15.89 3.11 21.24
C GLY A 147 17.11 2.23 20.97
N LYS A 148 17.20 1.02 21.54
CA LYS A 148 18.31 0.09 21.29
C LYS A 148 17.97 -0.87 20.15
N PRO A 149 18.92 -1.20 19.25
CA PRO A 149 18.68 -2.20 18.21
C PRO A 149 18.21 -3.54 18.78
N LEU A 150 17.24 -4.16 18.11
CA LEU A 150 16.79 -5.51 18.45
C LEU A 150 17.93 -6.51 18.25
N THR A 151 18.07 -7.44 19.19
CA THR A 151 19.10 -8.50 19.16
C THR A 151 18.53 -9.89 18.89
N THR A 152 17.22 -10.04 19.06
CA THR A 152 16.46 -11.26 18.75
C THR A 152 15.45 -10.92 17.68
N GLU A 153 15.41 -11.73 16.62
CA GLU A 153 14.45 -11.57 15.54
C GLU A 153 13.04 -11.96 16.02
N PRO A 154 12.06 -11.05 15.94
CA PRO A 154 10.65 -11.37 16.18
C PRO A 154 10.06 -12.28 15.10
N ASP A 155 9.03 -13.05 15.46
CA ASP A 155 8.20 -13.72 14.45
C ASP A 155 7.22 -12.70 13.81
N PHE A 156 7.72 -11.98 12.81
CA PHE A 156 6.96 -10.96 12.08
C PHE A 156 5.72 -11.52 11.35
N SER A 157 5.66 -12.84 11.10
CA SER A 157 4.49 -13.46 10.46
C SER A 157 3.22 -13.35 11.33
N THR A 158 3.39 -13.09 12.62
CA THR A 158 2.32 -12.93 13.62
C THR A 158 1.82 -11.49 13.74
N TYR A 159 2.46 -10.53 13.09
CA TYR A 159 2.13 -9.10 13.22
C TYR A 159 0.93 -8.70 12.35
N VAL A 160 0.40 -9.64 11.58
CA VAL A 160 -0.82 -9.50 10.78
C VAL A 160 -1.81 -10.61 11.11
N SER A 161 -3.11 -10.33 10.99
CA SER A 161 -4.16 -11.32 11.14
C SER A 161 -5.10 -11.28 9.94
N ASN A 162 -5.48 -12.48 9.48
CA ASN A 162 -6.51 -12.71 8.47
C ASN A 162 -7.83 -13.18 9.11
N ASP A 163 -7.89 -13.31 10.44
CA ASP A 163 -9.00 -13.98 11.16
C ASP A 163 -10.31 -13.17 11.14
N TYR A 164 -10.20 -11.89 10.82
CA TYR A 164 -11.31 -10.94 10.71
C TYR A 164 -11.75 -10.72 9.26
N LEU A 165 -11.08 -11.34 8.28
CA LEU A 165 -11.52 -11.28 6.90
C LEU A 165 -12.80 -12.11 6.72
N PRO A 166 -13.73 -11.69 5.83
CA PRO A 166 -14.88 -12.49 5.51
C PRO A 166 -14.43 -13.79 4.81
N VAL A 167 -15.14 -14.88 5.08
CA VAL A 167 -14.98 -16.15 4.36
C VAL A 167 -15.46 -15.93 2.91
N ASN A 168 -14.71 -16.47 1.96
CA ASN A 168 -15.06 -16.43 0.54
C ASN A 168 -16.31 -17.25 0.23
#